data_AF-A0A5N4B0V6-F1
#
_entry.id   AF-A0A5N4B0V6-F1
#
_cell.length_a   1.000
_cell.length_b   1.000
_cell.length_c   1.000
_cell.angle_alpha   90.00
_cell.angle_beta   90.00
_cell.angle_gamma   90.00
#
_symmetry.space_group_name_H-M   'P 1'
#
loop_
_entity.id
_entity.type
_entity.pdbx_description
1 polymer ?
#
loop_
_entity_poly.entity_id
_entity_poly.type
_entity_poly.pdbx_seq_one_letter_code
_entity_poly.pdbx_strand_id
1 'polypeptide(L)'
;MESADGEHIVVCNHKNNPKLQCGQVGRDDILKPREVFYKNPNKVIQDGILASNIELDIPKRKRARKSDGKPHSLSAKYHVYISRQKVQICQKFVMAVYNVCQRRLNTICKKLQAGEEIIKEKRGGDRRAFKFVDKLDAVKSFISQLQGKESHYGRQKSRRIYISSEYNISILWQLYNKNSPEGLKVNYKYFSRVFSKYFNIGFGSPATDVCSYCVRTQTKISMSQSSSEKQKISTELKVHKFRATQFHKLMKTEVPNTVSYCFDLQQVQVLPKVPIQEAFYAQQLSIYFFCVTKLNCQEPIFYTWMEHQAGRGATETSSAIIDFLKRTEFPEDATKIRFFADGCGGQNKNSHVIHALMFWLHTSGEKIKEIEIIFPIRGHSYLPADRIFGRIEKILRSHSLIKTPDAYWELYTKVGEVRKLGSDWNLLDVKNMLQWLKKVNGIKSLSGEKWNNDPELAWLVPIFEEQREDGEIEANEECECNDMEEVNFI
;
A
#
# COMPACT_ATOMS: atom_id res chain seq x y z
N MET A 1 -16.86 -58.46 -12.17
CA MET A 1 -17.36 -59.83 -12.29
C MET A 1 -17.92 -59.94 -13.68
N GLU A 2 -17.05 -60.26 -14.64
CA GLU A 2 -17.44 -60.70 -15.97
C GLU A 2 -16.64 -61.98 -16.21
N SER A 3 -17.36 -63.08 -16.43
CA SER A 3 -16.86 -64.18 -17.25
C SER A 3 -17.67 -64.14 -18.53
N ALA A 4 -16.98 -64.30 -19.66
CA ALA A 4 -17.50 -64.13 -21.02
C ALA A 4 -18.43 -65.27 -21.46
N ASP A 5 -18.56 -66.30 -20.65
CA ASP A 5 -19.40 -67.47 -20.94
C ASP A 5 -20.63 -67.41 -20.03
N GLY A 6 -21.82 -67.70 -20.57
CA GLY A 6 -23.13 -67.58 -19.93
C GLY A 6 -23.38 -68.48 -18.72
N GLU A 7 -22.43 -68.59 -17.80
CA GLU A 7 -22.50 -69.35 -16.56
C GLU A 7 -23.01 -68.49 -15.39
N HIS A 8 -23.85 -69.10 -14.56
CA HIS A 8 -24.40 -68.52 -13.34
C HIS A 8 -23.29 -67.91 -12.46
N ILE A 9 -23.41 -66.62 -12.13
CA ILE A 9 -22.50 -65.97 -11.18
C ILE A 9 -22.74 -66.58 -9.78
N VAL A 10 -21.88 -67.53 -9.37
CA VAL A 10 -21.97 -68.14 -8.04
C VAL A 10 -21.43 -67.18 -6.98
N VAL A 11 -22.29 -66.31 -6.46
CA VAL A 11 -21.96 -65.36 -5.37
C VAL A 11 -21.91 -66.05 -4.00
N CYS A 12 -22.66 -67.13 -3.83
CA CYS A 12 -22.72 -67.90 -2.58
C CYS A 12 -23.17 -69.34 -2.83
N ASN A 13 -22.77 -70.27 -1.95
CA ASN A 13 -23.17 -71.67 -2.00
C ASN A 13 -23.93 -72.05 -0.72
N HIS A 14 -25.19 -72.47 -0.85
CA HIS A 14 -26.08 -72.76 0.26
C HIS A 14 -26.65 -74.18 0.17
N LYS A 15 -25.77 -75.19 0.14
CA LYS A 15 -26.12 -76.63 0.03
C LYS A 15 -27.15 -77.11 1.07
N ASN A 16 -27.26 -76.45 2.23
CA ASN A 16 -28.05 -76.90 3.38
C ASN A 16 -29.20 -75.95 3.78
N ASN A 17 -29.58 -74.97 2.96
CA ASN A 17 -30.70 -74.07 3.29
C ASN A 17 -31.71 -73.95 2.13
N PRO A 18 -32.82 -74.72 2.15
CA PRO A 18 -33.77 -74.76 1.05
C PRO A 18 -34.55 -73.44 0.87
N LYS A 19 -34.46 -72.50 1.81
CA LYS A 19 -35.14 -71.20 1.74
C LYS A 19 -34.36 -70.14 0.96
N LEU A 20 -33.06 -70.35 0.71
CA LEU A 20 -32.22 -69.39 0.01
C LEU A 20 -32.03 -69.82 -1.45
N GLN A 21 -32.71 -69.13 -2.34
CA GLN A 21 -32.76 -69.47 -3.77
C GLN A 21 -31.73 -68.67 -4.59
N CYS A 22 -30.55 -68.40 -3.99
CA CYS A 22 -29.52 -67.56 -4.61
C CYS A 22 -29.00 -68.11 -5.95
N GLY A 23 -29.01 -69.43 -6.13
CA GLY A 23 -28.59 -70.08 -7.38
C GLY A 23 -29.65 -70.02 -8.50
N GLN A 24 -30.88 -69.59 -8.20
CA GLN A 24 -31.95 -69.45 -9.19
C GLN A 24 -31.99 -68.05 -9.82
N VAL A 25 -31.19 -67.11 -9.29
CA VAL A 25 -31.13 -65.72 -9.79
C VAL A 25 -30.26 -65.68 -11.04
N GLY A 26 -30.86 -65.32 -12.18
CA GLY A 26 -30.16 -65.19 -13.46
C GLY A 26 -29.40 -63.87 -13.57
N ARG A 27 -28.61 -63.73 -14.65
CA ARG A 27 -27.85 -62.49 -14.94
C ARG A 27 -28.76 -61.28 -15.11
N ASP A 28 -29.87 -61.43 -15.83
CA ASP A 28 -30.80 -60.33 -16.11
C ASP A 28 -31.57 -59.88 -14.86
N ASP A 29 -31.81 -60.79 -13.92
CA ASP A 29 -32.45 -60.49 -12.63
C ASP A 29 -31.53 -59.65 -11.72
N ILE A 30 -30.22 -59.64 -11.98
CA ILE A 30 -29.22 -58.83 -11.28
C ILE A 30 -29.01 -57.48 -11.96
N LEU A 31 -28.91 -57.48 -13.30
CA LEU A 31 -28.57 -56.27 -14.06
C LEU A 31 -29.66 -55.20 -13.98
N LYS A 32 -30.94 -55.58 -14.13
CA LYS A 32 -32.05 -54.60 -14.13
C LYS A 32 -32.18 -53.84 -12.80
N PRO A 33 -32.19 -54.48 -11.61
CA PRO A 33 -32.23 -53.75 -10.34
C PRO A 33 -30.98 -52.90 -10.09
N ARG A 34 -29.83 -53.34 -10.61
CA ARG A 34 -28.57 -52.62 -10.49
C ARG A 34 -28.56 -51.33 -11.31
N GLU A 35 -29.07 -51.37 -12.54
CA GLU A 35 -29.25 -50.18 -13.36
C GLU A 35 -30.17 -49.14 -12.68
N VAL A 36 -31.32 -49.57 -12.16
CA VAL A 36 -32.24 -48.67 -11.44
C VAL A 36 -31.59 -48.06 -10.19
N PHE A 37 -30.82 -48.85 -9.45
CA PHE A 37 -30.11 -48.40 -8.25
C PHE A 37 -29.03 -47.35 -8.56
N TYR A 38 -28.25 -47.55 -9.63
CA TYR A 38 -27.16 -46.64 -10.00
C TYR A 38 -27.59 -45.48 -10.91
N LYS A 39 -28.77 -45.53 -11.52
CA LYS A 39 -29.36 -44.40 -12.26
C LYS A 39 -29.55 -43.15 -11.39
N ASN A 40 -29.70 -43.32 -10.07
CA ASN A 40 -29.85 -42.21 -9.12
C ASN A 40 -28.65 -42.14 -8.16
N PRO A 41 -27.82 -41.08 -8.20
CA PRO A 41 -26.67 -40.93 -7.29
C PRO A 41 -27.08 -40.52 -5.86
N ASN A 42 -28.36 -40.15 -5.65
CA ASN A 42 -28.86 -39.74 -4.35
C ASN A 42 -28.93 -40.93 -3.38
N LYS A 43 -28.11 -40.88 -2.33
CA LYS A 43 -28.01 -41.92 -1.29
C LYS A 43 -29.36 -42.24 -0.62
N VAL A 44 -30.23 -41.25 -0.41
CA VAL A 44 -31.53 -41.46 0.24
C VAL A 44 -32.44 -42.34 -0.63
N ILE A 45 -32.45 -42.09 -1.94
CA ILE A 45 -33.22 -42.88 -2.92
C ILE A 45 -32.68 -44.31 -2.98
N GLN A 46 -31.35 -44.45 -3.07
CA GLN A 46 -30.69 -45.76 -3.03
C GLN A 46 -30.99 -46.54 -1.75
N ASP A 47 -30.92 -45.89 -0.58
CA ASP A 47 -31.24 -46.56 0.68
C ASP A 47 -32.72 -47.01 0.72
N GLY A 48 -33.64 -46.27 0.08
CA GLY A 48 -35.03 -46.66 -0.11
C GLY A 48 -35.20 -47.92 -0.98
N ILE A 49 -34.44 -48.03 -2.08
CA ILE A 49 -34.43 -49.24 -2.93
C ILE A 49 -33.88 -50.45 -2.17
N LEU A 50 -32.86 -50.26 -1.33
CA LEU A 50 -32.35 -51.36 -0.50
C LEU A 50 -33.36 -51.74 0.58
N ALA A 51 -34.07 -50.77 1.15
CA ALA A 51 -35.09 -50.99 2.17
C ALA A 51 -36.28 -51.80 1.65
N SER A 52 -36.75 -51.55 0.43
CA SER A 52 -37.86 -52.33 -0.17
C SER A 52 -37.53 -53.81 -0.36
N ASN A 53 -36.24 -54.14 -0.45
CA ASN A 53 -35.74 -55.51 -0.58
C ASN A 53 -35.42 -56.18 0.77
N ILE A 54 -35.68 -55.51 1.89
CA ILE A 54 -35.42 -56.00 3.25
C ILE A 54 -36.75 -56.22 3.96
N GLU A 55 -36.89 -57.39 4.57
CA GLU A 55 -38.01 -57.71 5.45
C GLU A 55 -37.49 -58.04 6.84
N LEU A 56 -38.10 -57.43 7.85
CA LEU A 56 -37.66 -57.56 9.23
C LEU A 56 -38.58 -58.50 10.00
N ASP A 57 -37.97 -59.51 10.63
CA ASP A 57 -38.64 -60.48 11.49
C ASP A 57 -38.17 -60.37 12.93
N ILE A 58 -39.08 -60.66 13.85
CA ILE A 58 -38.77 -60.86 15.27
C ILE A 58 -38.11 -62.24 15.44
N PRO A 59 -36.91 -62.35 16.05
CA PRO A 59 -36.25 -63.63 16.25
C PRO A 59 -37.10 -64.62 17.09
N LYS A 60 -37.56 -65.71 16.47
CA LYS A 60 -38.45 -66.73 17.10
C LYS A 60 -37.75 -67.67 18.09
N ARG A 61 -36.41 -67.76 18.10
CA ARG A 61 -35.62 -68.62 19.01
C ARG A 61 -34.58 -67.80 19.76
N LYS A 62 -34.59 -67.86 21.09
CA LYS A 62 -33.52 -67.36 21.96
C LYS A 62 -32.64 -68.55 22.33
N ARG A 63 -31.32 -68.50 22.03
CA ARG A 63 -30.36 -69.49 22.52
C ARG A 63 -29.74 -68.97 23.81
N ALA A 64 -29.64 -69.80 24.85
CA ALA A 64 -28.83 -69.49 26.02
C ALA A 64 -27.36 -69.29 25.59
N ARG A 65 -26.74 -68.19 26.00
CA ARG A 65 -25.33 -67.88 25.72
C ARG A 65 -24.54 -67.87 27.02
N LYS A 66 -23.27 -68.28 26.96
CA LYS A 66 -22.32 -68.25 28.09
C LYS A 66 -21.74 -66.85 28.39
N SER A 67 -22.11 -65.80 27.64
CA SER A 67 -21.54 -64.44 27.79
C SER A 67 -22.57 -63.33 27.57
N ASP A 68 -22.37 -62.19 28.26
CA ASP A 68 -23.20 -60.96 28.30
C ASP A 68 -23.23 -60.15 26.99
N GLY A 69 -23.30 -60.80 25.83
CA GLY A 69 -23.50 -60.12 24.55
C GLY A 69 -24.96 -59.69 24.38
N LYS A 70 -25.21 -58.43 23.99
CA LYS A 70 -26.57 -57.92 23.68
C LYS A 70 -27.30 -58.89 22.72
N PRO A 71 -28.55 -59.29 23.01
CA PRO A 71 -29.30 -60.20 22.15
C PRO A 71 -29.49 -59.58 20.76
N HIS A 72 -29.49 -60.41 19.71
CA HIS A 72 -29.92 -59.94 18.39
C HIS A 72 -31.40 -59.59 18.49
N SER A 73 -31.72 -58.30 18.44
CA SER A 73 -33.09 -57.79 18.52
C SER A 73 -33.86 -57.92 17.21
N LEU A 74 -33.22 -58.38 16.13
CA LEU A 74 -33.74 -58.32 14.78
C LEU A 74 -33.18 -59.43 13.90
N SER A 75 -34.03 -60.04 13.08
CA SER A 75 -33.64 -60.92 11.97
C SER A 75 -34.04 -60.25 10.65
N ALA A 76 -33.11 -60.04 9.74
CA ALA A 76 -33.41 -59.46 8.42
C ALA A 76 -33.40 -60.55 7.34
N LYS A 77 -34.46 -60.62 6.55
CA LYS A 77 -34.53 -61.39 5.30
C LYS A 77 -34.32 -60.45 4.12
N TYR A 78 -33.57 -60.93 3.14
CA TYR A 78 -33.21 -60.17 1.95
C TYR A 78 -33.84 -60.82 0.72
N HIS A 79 -34.30 -60.00 -0.22
CA HIS A 79 -35.06 -60.48 -1.37
C HIS A 79 -34.62 -59.82 -2.67
N VAL A 80 -34.90 -60.51 -3.78
CA VAL A 80 -34.81 -59.98 -5.14
C VAL A 80 -36.05 -60.45 -5.93
N TYR A 81 -36.36 -59.79 -7.04
CA TYR A 81 -37.48 -60.17 -7.90
C TYR A 81 -36.98 -60.94 -9.12
N ILE A 82 -37.51 -62.16 -9.33
CA ILE A 82 -37.32 -62.98 -10.53
C ILE A 82 -38.68 -63.13 -11.19
N SER A 83 -38.85 -62.75 -12.46
CA SER A 83 -40.13 -62.86 -13.18
C SER A 83 -41.34 -62.35 -12.38
N ARG A 84 -41.17 -61.21 -11.67
CA ARG A 84 -42.14 -60.57 -10.75
C ARG A 84 -42.47 -61.33 -9.46
N GLN A 85 -41.81 -62.46 -9.19
CA GLN A 85 -41.91 -63.17 -7.92
C GLN A 85 -40.78 -62.75 -6.97
N LYS A 86 -41.12 -62.51 -5.70
CA LYS A 86 -40.17 -62.14 -4.65
C LYS A 86 -39.47 -63.40 -4.13
N VAL A 87 -38.16 -63.48 -4.33
CA VAL A 87 -37.33 -64.65 -4.01
C VAL A 87 -36.36 -64.30 -2.88
N GLN A 88 -36.23 -65.18 -1.89
CA GLN A 88 -35.37 -64.94 -0.73
C GLN A 88 -33.92 -65.31 -1.03
N ILE A 89 -33.01 -64.37 -0.74
CA ILE A 89 -31.57 -64.49 -0.98
C ILE A 89 -30.77 -64.15 0.30
N CYS A 90 -29.48 -64.45 0.29
CA CYS A 90 -28.62 -64.20 1.44
C CYS A 90 -28.08 -62.76 1.45
N GLN A 91 -27.64 -62.29 2.62
CA GLN A 91 -27.07 -60.96 2.78
C GLN A 91 -25.85 -60.72 1.89
N LYS A 92 -24.97 -61.73 1.74
CA LYS A 92 -23.79 -61.64 0.87
C LYS A 92 -24.18 -61.43 -0.59
N PHE A 93 -25.26 -62.06 -1.03
CA PHE A 93 -25.79 -61.91 -2.37
C PHE A 93 -26.26 -60.48 -2.63
N VAL A 94 -27.09 -59.90 -1.74
CA VAL A 94 -27.52 -58.49 -1.86
C VAL A 94 -26.34 -57.51 -1.83
N MET A 95 -25.35 -57.76 -0.96
CA MET A 95 -24.14 -56.93 -0.92
C MET A 95 -23.38 -56.95 -2.24
N ALA A 96 -23.28 -58.10 -2.90
CA ALA A 96 -22.63 -58.23 -4.20
C ALA A 96 -23.44 -57.59 -5.34
N VAL A 97 -24.77 -57.78 -5.34
CA VAL A 97 -25.67 -57.21 -6.36
C VAL A 97 -25.58 -55.67 -6.39
N TYR A 98 -25.65 -55.02 -5.23
CA TYR A 98 -25.67 -53.56 -5.12
C TYR A 98 -24.31 -52.94 -4.73
N ASN A 99 -23.25 -53.74 -4.62
CA ASN A 99 -21.92 -53.34 -4.15
C ASN A 99 -21.97 -52.44 -2.89
N VAL A 100 -22.69 -52.90 -1.86
CA VAL A 100 -22.85 -52.16 -0.59
C VAL A 100 -22.23 -52.91 0.58
N CYS A 101 -21.65 -52.16 1.52
CA CYS A 101 -21.09 -52.75 2.73
C CYS A 101 -22.18 -53.18 3.72
N GLN A 102 -21.87 -54.20 4.51
CA GLN A 102 -22.79 -54.73 5.54
C GLN A 102 -23.24 -53.64 6.52
N ARG A 103 -22.36 -52.69 6.85
CA ARG A 103 -22.66 -51.54 7.70
C ARG A 103 -23.84 -50.71 7.17
N ARG A 104 -23.91 -50.48 5.86
CA ARG A 104 -25.00 -49.72 5.22
C ARG A 104 -26.34 -50.44 5.38
N LEU A 105 -26.38 -51.76 5.10
CA LEU A 105 -27.57 -52.59 5.29
C LEU A 105 -28.02 -52.62 6.76
N ASN A 106 -27.07 -52.75 7.71
CA ASN A 106 -27.39 -52.73 9.14
C ASN A 106 -27.96 -51.39 9.60
N THR A 107 -27.47 -50.27 9.06
CA THR A 107 -28.05 -48.94 9.34
C THR A 107 -29.48 -48.84 8.82
N ILE A 108 -29.76 -49.36 7.61
CA ILE A 108 -31.11 -49.39 7.03
C ILE A 108 -32.05 -50.24 7.90
N CYS A 109 -31.62 -51.44 8.30
CA CYS A 109 -32.42 -52.32 9.16
C CYS A 109 -32.79 -51.65 10.50
N LYS A 110 -31.86 -50.92 11.12
CA LYS A 110 -32.13 -50.18 12.37
C LYS A 110 -33.16 -49.07 12.19
N LYS A 111 -33.16 -48.40 11.04
CA LYS A 111 -34.11 -47.32 10.73
C LYS A 111 -35.50 -47.86 10.43
N LEU A 112 -35.57 -48.96 9.67
CA LEU A 112 -36.83 -49.69 9.43
C LEU A 112 -37.42 -50.21 10.74
N GLN A 113 -36.58 -50.73 11.66
CA GLN A 113 -37.03 -51.13 13.00
C GLN A 113 -37.58 -49.95 13.82
N ALA A 114 -37.08 -48.74 13.61
CA ALA A 114 -37.57 -47.53 14.27
C ALA A 114 -38.84 -46.94 13.61
N GLY A 115 -39.39 -47.57 12.57
CA GLY A 115 -40.58 -47.12 11.86
C GLY A 115 -40.33 -45.93 10.91
N GLU A 116 -39.07 -45.67 10.51
CA GLU A 116 -38.79 -44.60 9.53
C GLU A 116 -39.25 -45.02 8.12
N GLU A 117 -40.35 -44.47 7.62
CA GLU A 117 -40.82 -44.68 6.23
C GLU A 117 -39.86 -44.10 5.18
N ILE A 118 -39.12 -43.03 5.52
CA ILE A 118 -38.14 -42.36 4.65
C ILE A 118 -36.78 -42.29 5.36
N ILE A 119 -35.75 -42.89 4.76
CA ILE A 119 -34.40 -42.95 5.31
C ILE A 119 -33.68 -41.59 5.14
N LYS A 120 -33.83 -40.68 6.11
CA LYS A 120 -33.17 -39.35 6.08
C LYS A 120 -31.67 -39.43 6.36
N GLU A 121 -30.83 -38.72 5.59
CA GLU A 121 -29.39 -38.57 5.89
C GLU A 121 -29.17 -37.42 6.88
N LYS A 122 -28.44 -37.67 7.97
CA LYS A 122 -28.25 -36.71 9.09
C LYS A 122 -26.78 -36.29 9.26
N ARG A 123 -25.88 -36.73 8.36
CA ARG A 123 -24.44 -36.38 8.37
C ARG A 123 -24.18 -35.19 7.46
N GLY A 124 -23.37 -34.24 7.94
CA GLY A 124 -23.09 -32.98 7.25
C GLY A 124 -24.16 -31.90 7.47
N GLY A 125 -23.81 -30.65 7.17
CA GLY A 125 -24.67 -29.45 7.28
C GLY A 125 -24.14 -28.39 8.25
N ASP A 126 -24.29 -27.11 7.89
CA ASP A 126 -23.97 -25.98 8.76
C ASP A 126 -24.99 -25.87 9.90
N ARG A 127 -24.54 -26.08 11.14
CA ARG A 127 -25.35 -26.01 12.35
C ARG A 127 -25.01 -24.81 13.23
N ARG A 128 -24.11 -23.92 12.79
CA ARG A 128 -23.54 -22.85 13.63
C ARG A 128 -23.76 -21.44 13.09
N ALA A 129 -23.91 -21.26 11.77
CA ALA A 129 -24.08 -19.92 11.19
C ALA A 129 -25.28 -19.15 11.78
N PHE A 130 -26.41 -19.82 12.02
CA PHE A 130 -27.61 -19.20 12.59
C PHE A 130 -27.45 -18.71 14.03
N LYS A 131 -26.47 -19.21 14.80
CA LYS A 131 -26.31 -18.86 16.23
C LYS A 131 -25.71 -17.46 16.46
N PHE A 132 -25.14 -16.84 15.42
CA PHE A 132 -24.37 -15.60 15.56
C PHE A 132 -24.89 -14.46 14.66
N VAL A 133 -26.07 -14.62 14.05
CA VAL A 133 -26.65 -13.64 13.13
C VAL A 133 -26.90 -12.31 13.85
N ASP A 134 -27.58 -12.33 14.99
CA ASP A 134 -27.90 -11.12 15.75
C ASP A 134 -26.65 -10.35 16.20
N LYS A 135 -25.61 -11.09 16.62
CA LYS A 135 -24.30 -10.51 16.99
C LYS A 135 -23.58 -9.92 15.78
N LEU A 136 -23.67 -10.58 14.62
CA LEU A 136 -23.08 -10.08 13.39
C LEU A 136 -23.72 -8.76 12.97
N ASP A 137 -25.05 -8.69 12.99
CA ASP A 137 -25.81 -7.53 12.55
C ASP A 137 -25.65 -6.35 13.53
N ALA A 138 -25.62 -6.61 14.84
CA ALA A 138 -25.34 -5.59 15.84
C ALA A 138 -23.94 -4.97 15.67
N VAL A 139 -22.91 -5.78 15.44
CA VAL A 139 -21.54 -5.29 15.20
C VAL A 139 -21.48 -4.50 13.90
N LYS A 140 -22.13 -4.96 12.82
CA LYS A 140 -22.17 -4.22 11.55
C LYS A 140 -22.85 -2.86 11.70
N SER A 141 -24.00 -2.82 12.39
CA SER A 141 -24.74 -1.58 12.63
C SER A 141 -23.88 -0.54 13.36
N PHE A 142 -23.17 -0.96 14.41
CA PHE A 142 -22.23 -0.09 15.12
C PHE A 142 -21.12 0.46 14.22
N ILE A 143 -20.46 -0.40 13.43
CA ILE A 143 -19.35 0.03 12.58
C ILE A 143 -19.83 0.97 11.45
N SER A 144 -21.03 0.76 10.91
CA SER A 144 -21.63 1.62 9.88
C SER A 144 -21.95 3.04 10.36
N GLN A 145 -22.09 3.25 11.67
CA GLN A 145 -22.34 4.57 12.25
C GLN A 145 -21.06 5.40 12.45
N LEU A 146 -19.89 4.81 12.27
CA LEU A 146 -18.61 5.52 12.42
C LEU A 146 -18.45 6.58 11.32
N GLN A 147 -18.23 7.83 11.71
CA GLN A 147 -17.94 8.91 10.77
C GLN A 147 -16.49 8.83 10.28
N GLY A 148 -16.30 8.68 8.97
CA GLY A 148 -14.99 8.65 8.35
C GLY A 148 -14.93 9.50 7.08
N LYS A 149 -13.71 9.85 6.66
CA LYS A 149 -13.42 10.62 5.45
C LYS A 149 -12.67 9.75 4.45
N GLU A 150 -13.00 9.87 3.17
CA GLU A 150 -12.20 9.24 2.13
C GLU A 150 -10.82 9.91 2.02
N SER A 151 -9.78 9.14 1.70
CA SER A 151 -8.46 9.70 1.45
C SER A 151 -8.49 10.63 0.24
N HIS A 152 -8.07 11.89 0.42
CA HIS A 152 -7.98 12.88 -0.67
C HIS A 152 -6.98 12.45 -1.76
N TYR A 153 -5.93 11.72 -1.38
CA TYR A 153 -4.95 11.14 -2.28
C TYR A 153 -5.46 9.78 -2.81
N GLY A 154 -5.51 9.62 -4.14
CA GLY A 154 -5.76 8.31 -4.76
C GLY A 154 -7.22 7.93 -5.00
N ARG A 155 -8.14 8.90 -5.20
CA ARG A 155 -9.55 8.64 -5.56
C ARG A 155 -9.74 7.70 -6.76
N GLN A 156 -8.76 7.61 -7.65
CA GLN A 156 -8.75 6.67 -8.78
C GLN A 156 -8.36 5.22 -8.41
N LYS A 157 -7.72 4.98 -7.27
CA LYS A 157 -7.11 3.68 -6.90
C LYS A 157 -7.79 2.95 -5.73
N SER A 158 -8.45 3.64 -4.80
CA SER A 158 -9.16 2.99 -3.68
C SER A 158 -10.21 3.91 -3.04
N ARG A 159 -11.36 3.34 -2.66
CA ARG A 159 -12.43 3.99 -1.88
C ARG A 159 -12.36 3.59 -0.40
N ARG A 160 -11.17 3.65 0.20
CA ARG A 160 -11.00 3.34 1.63
C ARG A 160 -11.42 4.54 2.47
N ILE A 161 -12.24 4.28 3.49
CA ILE A 161 -12.70 5.30 4.44
C ILE A 161 -11.73 5.33 5.62
N TYR A 162 -11.31 6.52 6.06
CA TYR A 162 -10.43 6.70 7.22
C TYR A 162 -11.18 7.39 8.35
N ILE A 163 -11.15 6.76 9.53
CA ILE A 163 -11.67 7.33 10.79
C ILE A 163 -10.53 7.96 11.60
N SER A 164 -10.82 8.68 12.68
CA SER A 164 -9.80 9.39 13.47
C SER A 164 -8.62 8.50 13.89
N SER A 165 -7.41 9.08 13.93
CA SER A 165 -6.19 8.43 14.40
C SER A 165 -6.23 8.08 15.89
N GLU A 166 -7.17 8.65 16.63
CA GLU A 166 -7.40 8.36 18.05
C GLU A 166 -8.07 7.00 18.29
N TYR A 167 -8.65 6.39 17.26
CA TYR A 167 -9.27 5.08 17.35
C TYR A 167 -8.35 3.99 16.82
N ASN A 168 -8.54 2.78 17.34
CA ASN A 168 -8.03 1.54 16.77
C ASN A 168 -9.10 0.45 16.95
N ILE A 169 -8.91 -0.74 16.35
CA ILE A 169 -9.91 -1.82 16.41
C ILE A 169 -10.22 -2.22 17.87
N SER A 170 -9.22 -2.16 18.77
CA SER A 170 -9.40 -2.48 20.19
C SER A 170 -10.29 -1.45 20.88
N ILE A 171 -10.03 -0.15 20.67
CA ILE A 171 -10.83 0.94 21.23
C ILE A 171 -12.27 0.85 20.72
N LEU A 172 -12.47 0.63 19.42
CA LEU A 172 -13.81 0.45 18.84
C LEU A 172 -14.55 -0.75 19.42
N TRP A 173 -13.85 -1.87 19.62
CA TRP A 173 -14.41 -3.06 20.25
C TRP A 173 -14.82 -2.80 21.71
N GLN A 174 -13.99 -2.08 22.47
CA GLN A 174 -14.31 -1.67 23.84
C GLN A 174 -15.53 -0.75 23.88
N LEU A 175 -15.60 0.25 22.98
CA LEU A 175 -16.75 1.14 22.85
C LEU A 175 -18.03 0.39 22.49
N TYR A 176 -17.95 -0.55 21.53
CA TYR A 176 -19.07 -1.41 21.17
C TYR A 176 -19.58 -2.21 22.37
N ASN A 177 -18.70 -2.95 23.05
CA ASN A 177 -19.08 -3.79 24.18
C ASN A 177 -19.57 -2.97 25.38
N LYS A 178 -19.05 -1.77 25.60
CA LYS A 178 -19.51 -0.85 26.65
C LYS A 178 -20.96 -0.40 26.42
N ASN A 179 -21.33 -0.20 25.15
CA ASN A 179 -22.65 0.30 24.75
C ASN A 179 -23.61 -0.82 24.31
N SER A 180 -23.22 -2.10 24.43
CA SER A 180 -24.03 -3.24 23.99
C SER A 180 -24.55 -4.09 25.16
N PRO A 181 -25.78 -4.64 25.05
CA PRO A 181 -26.32 -5.55 26.06
C PRO A 181 -25.54 -6.88 26.10
N GLU A 182 -25.54 -7.56 27.25
CA GLU A 182 -24.72 -8.75 27.52
C GLU A 182 -24.88 -9.86 26.46
N GLY A 183 -26.10 -10.07 25.97
CA GLY A 183 -26.41 -11.05 24.93
C GLY A 183 -25.77 -10.76 23.57
N LEU A 184 -25.40 -9.50 23.29
CA LEU A 184 -24.80 -9.07 22.01
C LEU A 184 -23.29 -8.80 22.09
N LYS A 185 -22.70 -8.79 23.29
CA LYS A 185 -21.26 -8.62 23.45
C LYS A 185 -20.48 -9.71 22.70
N VAL A 186 -19.36 -9.29 22.13
CA VAL A 186 -18.46 -10.15 21.34
C VAL A 186 -17.04 -10.07 21.88
N ASN A 187 -16.23 -11.08 21.61
CA ASN A 187 -14.80 -11.00 21.89
C ASN A 187 -14.08 -10.19 20.78
N TYR A 188 -12.87 -9.73 21.10
CA TYR A 188 -12.06 -8.93 20.19
C TYR A 188 -11.82 -9.60 18.84
N LYS A 189 -11.46 -10.90 18.83
CA LYS A 189 -11.19 -11.65 17.58
C LYS A 189 -12.40 -11.67 16.65
N TYR A 190 -13.60 -11.84 17.22
CA TYR A 190 -14.84 -11.81 16.46
C TYR A 190 -15.09 -10.42 15.87
N PHE A 191 -14.99 -9.37 16.70
CA PHE A 191 -15.17 -7.98 16.26
C PHE A 191 -14.17 -7.60 15.16
N SER A 192 -12.87 -7.86 15.38
CA SER A 192 -11.80 -7.60 14.42
C SER A 192 -12.04 -8.32 13.08
N ARG A 193 -12.47 -9.59 13.11
CA ARG A 193 -12.81 -10.33 11.89
C ARG A 193 -14.00 -9.72 11.15
N VAL A 194 -15.03 -9.27 11.86
CA VAL A 194 -16.19 -8.60 11.23
C VAL A 194 -15.75 -7.27 10.63
N PHE A 195 -14.97 -6.46 11.36
CA PHE A 195 -14.42 -5.20 10.89
C PHE A 195 -13.60 -5.41 9.60
N SER A 196 -12.61 -6.30 9.61
CA SER A 196 -11.73 -6.51 8.45
C SER A 196 -12.41 -7.20 7.26
N LYS A 197 -13.42 -8.05 7.49
CA LYS A 197 -14.10 -8.79 6.42
C LYS A 197 -15.18 -7.96 5.72
N TYR A 198 -15.92 -7.15 6.47
CA TYR A 198 -17.10 -6.44 5.93
C TYR A 198 -16.86 -4.94 5.69
N PHE A 199 -15.79 -4.35 6.24
CA PHE A 199 -15.53 -2.92 6.12
C PHE A 199 -14.13 -2.62 5.60
N ASN A 200 -14.04 -1.77 4.57
CA ASN A 200 -12.79 -1.20 4.09
C ASN A 200 -12.51 0.13 4.80
N ILE A 201 -12.32 0.07 6.12
CA ILE A 201 -12.04 1.23 6.97
C ILE A 201 -10.60 1.17 7.47
N GLY A 202 -9.87 2.28 7.37
CA GLY A 202 -8.55 2.49 7.97
C GLY A 202 -8.61 3.51 9.10
N PHE A 203 -7.54 3.58 9.89
CA PHE A 203 -7.35 4.64 10.88
C PHE A 203 -6.47 5.71 10.26
N GLY A 204 -6.83 6.97 10.45
CA GLY A 204 -6.00 8.09 10.05
C GLY A 204 -4.65 8.04 10.76
N SER A 205 -3.66 8.71 10.19
CA SER A 205 -2.44 9.06 10.93
C SER A 205 -2.63 10.47 11.50
N PRO A 206 -2.03 10.80 12.65
CA PRO A 206 -1.92 12.19 13.10
C PRO A 206 -1.37 13.04 11.95
N ALA A 207 -1.89 14.26 11.79
CA ALA A 207 -1.44 15.13 10.72
C ALA A 207 0.01 15.56 11.01
N THR A 208 0.97 14.94 10.33
CA THR A 208 2.36 15.38 10.25
C THR A 208 2.50 16.36 9.09
N ASP A 209 3.43 17.32 9.18
CA ASP A 209 3.72 18.30 8.12
C ASP A 209 2.54 19.21 7.73
N VAL A 210 1.78 19.66 8.72
CA VAL A 210 0.72 20.66 8.52
C VAL A 210 1.29 22.07 8.41
N CYS A 211 0.82 22.82 7.42
CA CYS A 211 1.19 24.23 7.26
C CYS A 211 0.90 25.03 8.54
N SER A 212 1.96 25.58 9.14
CA SER A 212 1.87 26.41 10.36
C SER A 212 0.98 27.64 10.16
N TYR A 213 1.02 28.26 8.97
CA TYR A 213 0.13 29.36 8.62
C TYR A 213 -1.34 28.89 8.64
N CYS A 214 -1.68 27.77 8.00
CA CYS A 214 -3.05 27.25 8.02
C CYS A 214 -3.54 26.95 9.44
N VAL A 215 -2.72 26.28 10.26
CA VAL A 215 -3.09 25.94 11.64
C VAL A 215 -3.34 27.20 12.44
N ARG A 216 -2.39 28.14 12.44
CA ARG A 216 -2.50 29.41 13.15
C ARG A 216 -3.73 30.21 12.71
N THR A 217 -3.96 30.32 11.41
CA THR A 217 -5.08 31.08 10.85
C THR A 217 -6.41 30.41 11.17
N GLN A 218 -6.48 29.07 11.16
CA GLN A 218 -7.67 28.33 11.58
C GLN A 218 -7.98 28.53 13.08
N THR A 219 -6.95 28.52 13.93
CA THR A 219 -7.08 28.84 15.35
C THR A 219 -7.60 30.26 15.56
N LYS A 220 -7.05 31.25 14.83
CA LYS A 220 -7.56 32.64 14.86
C LYS A 220 -9.03 32.73 14.47
N ILE A 221 -9.47 32.00 13.44
CA ILE A 221 -10.89 31.94 13.04
C ILE A 221 -11.76 31.40 14.15
N SER A 222 -11.32 30.33 14.85
CA SER A 222 -12.09 29.75 15.96
C SER A 222 -12.18 30.67 17.18
N MET A 223 -11.13 31.44 17.46
CA MET A 223 -11.06 32.34 18.61
C MET A 223 -11.70 33.71 18.38
N SER A 224 -11.81 34.16 17.13
CA SER A 224 -12.41 35.47 16.83
C SER A 224 -13.89 35.49 17.26
N GLN A 225 -14.35 36.63 17.76
CA GLN A 225 -15.74 36.86 18.15
C GLN A 225 -16.50 37.69 17.10
N SER A 226 -15.79 38.53 16.34
CA SER A 226 -16.37 39.39 15.31
C SER A 226 -16.62 38.64 14.00
N SER A 227 -17.83 38.76 13.45
CA SER A 227 -18.18 38.16 12.14
C SER A 227 -17.34 38.75 10.99
N SER A 228 -17.07 40.05 11.01
CA SER A 228 -16.27 40.75 9.99
C SER A 228 -14.80 40.29 9.99
N GLU A 229 -14.21 40.14 11.17
CA GLU A 229 -12.83 39.67 11.31
C GLU A 229 -12.69 38.19 10.91
N LYS A 230 -13.65 37.33 11.29
CA LYS A 230 -13.72 35.94 10.80
C LYS A 230 -13.74 35.87 9.28
N GLN A 231 -14.50 36.74 8.63
CA GLN A 231 -14.61 36.74 7.17
C GLN A 231 -13.30 37.16 6.50
N LYS A 232 -12.60 38.17 7.05
CA LYS A 232 -11.27 38.59 6.56
C LYS A 232 -10.24 37.47 6.67
N ILE A 233 -10.07 36.91 7.87
CA ILE A 233 -9.08 35.84 8.14
C ILE A 233 -9.42 34.56 7.34
N SER A 234 -10.70 34.25 7.17
CA SER A 234 -11.16 33.13 6.32
C SER A 234 -10.82 33.36 4.84
N THR A 235 -10.91 34.61 4.37
CA THR A 235 -10.54 34.98 3.00
C THR A 235 -9.04 34.85 2.78
N GLU A 236 -8.22 35.33 3.72
CA GLU A 236 -6.76 35.14 3.68
C GLU A 236 -6.37 33.66 3.63
N LEU A 237 -7.03 32.82 4.45
CA LEU A 237 -6.80 31.38 4.45
C LEU A 237 -7.17 30.73 3.10
N LYS A 238 -8.26 31.19 2.47
CA LYS A 238 -8.66 30.73 1.13
C LYS A 238 -7.64 31.14 0.07
N VAL A 239 -7.17 32.39 0.10
CA VAL A 239 -6.13 32.89 -0.84
C VAL A 239 -4.84 32.09 -0.69
N HIS A 240 -4.39 31.85 0.54
CA HIS A 240 -3.20 31.05 0.82
C HIS A 240 -3.30 29.62 0.23
N LYS A 241 -4.43 28.93 0.44
CA LYS A 241 -4.68 27.60 -0.13
C LYS A 241 -4.81 27.63 -1.65
N PHE A 242 -5.43 28.68 -2.20
CA PHE A 242 -5.57 28.86 -3.63
C PHE A 242 -4.22 29.03 -4.31
N ARG A 243 -3.36 29.92 -3.80
CA ARG A 243 -2.01 30.13 -4.33
C ARG A 243 -1.16 28.85 -4.25
N ALA A 244 -1.26 28.08 -3.16
CA ALA A 244 -0.60 26.77 -3.06
C ALA A 244 -1.09 25.80 -4.15
N THR A 245 -2.40 25.80 -4.45
CA THR A 245 -2.96 24.99 -5.53
C THR A 245 -2.46 25.45 -6.90
N GLN A 246 -2.34 26.77 -7.11
CA GLN A 246 -1.78 27.33 -8.35
C GLN A 246 -0.31 26.96 -8.54
N PHE A 247 0.51 26.97 -7.49
CA PHE A 247 1.90 26.50 -7.57
C PHE A 247 2.02 25.07 -8.13
N HIS A 248 1.21 24.15 -7.60
CA HIS A 248 1.14 22.77 -8.11
C HIS A 248 0.59 22.66 -9.53
N LYS A 249 -0.27 23.59 -9.94
CA LYS A 249 -0.75 23.68 -11.32
C LYS A 249 0.37 24.16 -12.25
N LEU A 250 1.11 25.21 -11.86
CA LEU A 250 2.24 25.77 -12.61
C LEU A 250 3.34 24.72 -12.85
N MET A 251 3.68 23.91 -11.84
CA MET A 251 4.63 22.81 -12.00
C MET A 251 4.21 21.76 -13.03
N LYS A 252 2.91 21.61 -13.30
CA LYS A 252 2.39 20.65 -14.29
C LYS A 252 2.17 21.26 -15.65
N THR A 253 2.19 22.58 -15.77
CA THR A 253 1.98 23.28 -17.03
C THR A 253 3.24 23.21 -17.86
N GLU A 254 3.16 22.48 -18.96
CA GLU A 254 4.16 22.52 -20.03
C GLU A 254 4.06 23.88 -20.73
N VAL A 255 5.21 24.54 -20.87
CA VAL A 255 5.33 25.82 -21.58
C VAL A 255 6.22 25.55 -22.77
N PRO A 256 5.84 25.98 -23.99
CA PRO A 256 6.67 25.80 -25.17
C PRO A 256 8.10 26.32 -24.96
N ASN A 257 9.08 25.67 -25.57
CA ASN A 257 10.48 26.09 -25.57
C ASN A 257 11.08 26.27 -24.17
N THR A 258 10.52 25.57 -23.16
CA THR A 258 10.89 25.74 -21.76
C THR A 258 11.27 24.40 -21.13
N VAL A 259 12.44 24.36 -20.51
CA VAL A 259 12.86 23.25 -19.66
C VAL A 259 12.63 23.59 -18.19
N SER A 260 12.17 22.62 -17.40
CA SER A 260 11.84 22.84 -15.99
C SER A 260 12.58 21.89 -15.07
N TYR A 261 13.27 22.46 -14.09
CA TYR A 261 14.03 21.74 -13.07
C TYR A 261 13.56 22.15 -11.68
N CYS A 262 13.80 21.26 -10.73
CA CYS A 262 13.61 21.51 -9.33
C CYS A 262 14.91 21.22 -8.60
N PHE A 263 15.25 22.08 -7.64
CA PHE A 263 16.37 21.83 -6.78
C PHE A 263 16.03 22.10 -5.32
N ASP A 264 16.69 21.36 -4.43
CA ASP A 264 16.54 21.53 -3.00
C ASP A 264 17.74 20.90 -2.26
N LEU A 265 17.95 21.33 -1.02
CA LEU A 265 18.98 20.80 -0.14
C LEU A 265 18.37 19.83 0.88
N GLN A 266 18.83 18.58 0.88
CA GLN A 266 18.31 17.57 1.80
C GLN A 266 18.57 17.95 3.27
N GLN A 267 17.79 17.37 4.17
CA GLN A 267 18.13 17.31 5.59
C GLN A 267 19.56 16.80 5.77
N VAL A 268 20.31 17.45 6.66
CA VAL A 268 21.69 17.11 7.00
C VAL A 268 21.79 15.64 7.38
N GLN A 269 22.75 14.95 6.77
CA GLN A 269 23.09 13.59 7.13
C GLN A 269 24.29 13.60 8.08
N VAL A 270 24.36 12.61 8.98
CA VAL A 270 25.39 12.53 10.01
C VAL A 270 26.39 11.42 9.70
N LEU A 271 27.67 11.67 10.00
CA LEU A 271 28.76 10.73 9.82
C LEU A 271 29.62 10.63 11.10
N PRO A 272 29.86 9.42 11.65
CA PRO A 272 29.25 8.16 11.25
C PRO A 272 27.77 8.08 11.69
N LYS A 273 26.93 7.47 10.85
CA LYS A 273 25.57 7.08 11.24
C LYS A 273 25.65 5.77 12.01
N VAL A 274 25.24 5.78 13.28
CA VAL A 274 25.30 4.63 14.18
C VAL A 274 23.98 4.47 14.93
N PRO A 275 23.53 3.23 15.25
CA PRO A 275 22.25 2.98 15.92
C PRO A 275 22.40 2.99 17.45
N ILE A 276 23.23 3.87 17.99
CA ILE A 276 23.47 4.00 19.44
C ILE A 276 22.89 5.32 19.93
N GLN A 277 22.32 5.34 21.13
CA GLN A 277 21.68 6.54 21.67
C GLN A 277 22.70 7.62 22.02
N GLU A 278 23.91 7.23 22.44
CA GLU A 278 24.99 8.15 22.78
C GLU A 278 25.41 9.02 21.60
N ALA A 279 25.27 8.51 20.36
CA ALA A 279 25.64 9.25 19.17
C ALA A 279 24.77 10.48 18.93
N PHE A 280 23.54 10.51 19.43
CA PHE A 280 22.68 11.70 19.39
C PHE A 280 23.25 12.85 20.23
N TYR A 281 24.04 12.53 21.26
CA TYR A 281 24.67 13.50 22.15
C TYR A 281 26.13 13.80 21.77
N ALA A 282 26.67 13.10 20.77
CA ALA A 282 28.01 13.32 20.25
C ALA A 282 27.98 14.27 19.05
N GLN A 283 29.03 15.06 18.87
CA GLN A 283 29.20 15.86 17.66
C GLN A 283 29.54 14.93 16.50
N GLN A 284 28.60 14.77 15.57
CA GLN A 284 28.77 13.98 14.34
C GLN A 284 29.11 14.93 13.19
N LEU A 285 29.98 14.49 12.28
CA LEU A 285 30.33 15.27 11.09
C LEU A 285 29.12 15.36 10.16
N SER A 286 28.83 16.56 9.67
CA SER A 286 27.73 16.77 8.73
C SER A 286 28.17 16.46 7.29
N ILE A 287 27.32 15.74 6.56
CA ILE A 287 27.42 15.55 5.11
C ILE A 287 26.15 16.06 4.44
N TYR A 288 26.35 16.83 3.38
CA TYR A 288 25.30 17.57 2.69
C TYR A 288 25.04 16.98 1.31
N PHE A 289 23.78 17.05 0.88
CA PHE A 289 23.32 16.58 -0.42
C PHE A 289 22.33 17.57 -1.01
N PHE A 290 22.75 18.27 -2.06
CA PHE A 290 21.92 19.17 -2.85
C PHE A 290 21.47 18.44 -4.11
N CYS A 291 20.16 18.36 -4.33
CA CYS A 291 19.60 17.63 -5.46
C CYS A 291 19.10 18.60 -6.52
N VAL A 292 19.46 18.36 -7.78
CA VAL A 292 18.82 18.96 -8.96
C VAL A 292 18.13 17.85 -9.75
N THR A 293 16.87 18.02 -10.12
CA THR A 293 16.09 16.99 -10.83
C THR A 293 15.09 17.62 -11.78
N LYS A 294 14.72 16.89 -12.85
CA LYS A 294 13.54 17.23 -13.66
C LYS A 294 12.25 17.10 -12.83
N LEU A 295 11.18 17.80 -13.23
CA LEU A 295 9.91 17.80 -12.49
C LEU A 295 9.24 16.41 -12.40
N ASN A 296 9.52 15.53 -13.35
CA ASN A 296 9.06 14.14 -13.36
C ASN A 296 9.90 13.21 -12.46
N CYS A 297 10.88 13.75 -11.72
CA CYS A 297 11.78 13.02 -10.82
C CYS A 297 12.66 11.98 -11.55
N GLN A 298 12.96 12.22 -12.83
CA GLN A 298 13.95 11.44 -13.59
C GLN A 298 15.31 12.13 -13.51
N GLU A 299 16.36 11.31 -13.59
CA GLU A 299 17.76 11.75 -13.63
C GLU A 299 18.12 12.75 -12.53
N PRO A 300 17.90 12.41 -11.24
CA PRO A 300 18.33 13.27 -10.16
C PRO A 300 19.87 13.31 -10.09
N ILE A 301 20.43 14.50 -9.92
CA ILE A 301 21.86 14.75 -9.73
C ILE A 301 22.05 15.28 -8.32
N PHE A 302 22.92 14.64 -7.55
CA PHE A 302 23.26 15.02 -6.18
C PHE A 302 24.65 15.64 -6.13
N TYR A 303 24.73 16.90 -5.72
CA TYR A 303 25.97 17.56 -5.33
C TYR A 303 26.20 17.33 -3.84
N THR A 304 27.38 16.82 -3.49
CA THR A 304 27.69 16.45 -2.11
C THR A 304 29.04 16.99 -1.66
N TRP A 305 29.07 17.39 -0.39
CA TRP A 305 30.26 17.88 0.32
C TRP A 305 30.08 17.65 1.82
N MET A 306 31.19 17.72 2.54
CA MET A 306 31.24 17.59 4.00
C MET A 306 31.47 18.93 4.68
N GLU A 307 31.13 19.00 5.97
CA GLU A 307 31.28 20.17 6.83
C GLU A 307 32.69 20.76 6.85
N HIS A 308 33.74 19.93 6.75
CA HIS A 308 35.12 20.41 6.71
C HIS A 308 35.53 21.00 5.35
N GLN A 309 34.74 20.77 4.30
CA GLN A 309 35.04 21.27 2.94
C GLN A 309 34.37 22.61 2.67
N ALA A 310 33.11 22.79 3.10
CA ALA A 310 32.34 23.98 2.81
C ALA A 310 31.17 24.18 3.79
N GLY A 311 30.58 25.36 3.75
CA GLY A 311 29.39 25.72 4.53
C GLY A 311 28.11 25.10 3.98
N ARG A 312 26.95 25.65 4.34
CA ARG A 312 25.63 25.15 3.93
C ARG A 312 24.72 26.28 3.46
N GLY A 313 25.31 27.23 2.72
CA GLY A 313 24.69 28.49 2.36
C GLY A 313 24.51 28.68 0.86
N ALA A 314 24.31 29.94 0.48
CA ALA A 314 24.04 30.32 -0.89
C ALA A 314 25.24 30.08 -1.82
N THR A 315 26.48 30.17 -1.32
CA THR A 315 27.68 29.95 -2.15
C THR A 315 27.73 28.53 -2.69
N GLU A 316 27.50 27.53 -1.84
CA GLU A 316 27.50 26.13 -2.25
C GLU A 316 26.35 25.83 -3.21
N THR A 317 25.14 26.30 -2.90
CA THR A 317 23.96 26.13 -3.76
C THR A 317 24.14 26.79 -5.13
N SER A 318 24.56 28.06 -5.16
CA SER A 318 24.83 28.78 -6.41
C SER A 318 25.90 28.07 -7.24
N SER A 319 26.99 27.63 -6.62
CA SER A 319 28.08 26.94 -7.31
C SER A 319 27.61 25.62 -7.95
N ALA A 320 26.82 24.84 -7.22
CA ALA A 320 26.22 23.61 -7.73
C ALA A 320 25.24 23.85 -8.89
N ILE A 321 24.41 24.91 -8.80
CA ILE A 321 23.50 25.30 -9.89
C ILE A 321 24.28 25.71 -11.14
N ILE A 322 25.38 26.46 -10.98
CA ILE A 322 26.21 26.89 -12.12
C ILE A 322 26.95 25.71 -12.75
N ASP A 323 27.49 24.78 -11.96
CA ASP A 323 28.09 23.55 -12.51
C ASP A 323 27.03 22.71 -13.27
N PHE A 324 25.82 22.61 -12.72
CA PHE A 324 24.70 21.95 -13.39
C PHE A 324 24.41 22.60 -14.75
N LEU A 325 24.24 23.92 -14.77
CA LEU A 325 23.93 24.66 -15.99
C LEU A 325 25.05 24.57 -17.04
N LYS A 326 26.32 24.63 -16.63
CA LYS A 326 27.48 24.51 -17.54
C LYS A 326 27.59 23.14 -18.20
N ARG A 327 27.15 22.08 -17.53
CA ARG A 327 27.26 20.69 -18.01
C ARG A 327 25.98 20.15 -18.65
N THR A 328 24.88 20.87 -18.53
CA THR A 328 23.60 20.41 -19.07
C THR A 328 23.48 20.81 -20.53
N GLU A 329 23.32 19.81 -21.39
CA GLU A 329 22.91 20.04 -22.77
C GLU A 329 21.39 20.25 -22.80
N PHE A 330 20.98 21.46 -23.18
CA PHE A 330 19.56 21.80 -23.32
C PHE A 330 19.06 21.43 -24.73
N PRO A 331 17.76 21.05 -24.85
CA PRO A 331 17.12 20.86 -26.15
C PRO A 331 17.32 22.07 -27.08
N GLU A 332 17.44 21.84 -28.39
CA GLU A 332 17.75 22.91 -29.36
C GLU A 332 16.67 24.01 -29.41
N ASP A 333 15.42 23.66 -29.14
CA ASP A 333 14.28 24.56 -29.11
C ASP A 333 14.09 25.27 -27.77
N ALA A 334 14.88 24.91 -26.74
CA ALA A 334 14.75 25.51 -25.42
C ALA A 334 15.32 26.94 -25.42
N THR A 335 14.47 27.90 -25.07
CA THR A 335 14.83 29.32 -24.90
C THR A 335 14.61 29.81 -23.46
N LYS A 336 13.92 29.04 -22.62
CA LYS A 336 13.61 29.41 -21.23
C LYS A 336 13.94 28.26 -20.27
N ILE A 337 14.49 28.59 -19.11
CA ILE A 337 14.66 27.66 -17.99
C ILE A 337 13.73 28.06 -16.85
N ARG A 338 12.98 27.10 -16.30
CA ARG A 338 12.20 27.27 -15.07
C ARG A 338 12.79 26.47 -13.93
N PHE A 339 13.12 27.15 -12.85
CA PHE A 339 13.53 26.53 -11.59
C PHE A 339 12.42 26.57 -10.55
N PHE A 340 12.22 25.45 -9.86
CA PHE A 340 11.36 25.35 -8.69
C PHE A 340 12.22 25.00 -7.48
N ALA A 341 12.28 25.91 -6.51
CA ALA A 341 13.16 25.80 -5.35
C ALA A 341 12.46 26.24 -4.08
N ASP A 342 12.92 25.78 -2.93
CA ASP A 342 12.37 26.24 -1.66
C ASP A 342 12.67 27.75 -1.42
N GLY A 343 11.85 28.39 -0.59
CA GLY A 343 12.01 29.82 -0.27
C GLY A 343 13.00 30.10 0.86
N CYS A 344 14.03 29.27 1.05
CA CYS A 344 15.02 29.44 2.11
C CYS A 344 15.95 30.61 1.80
N GLY A 345 15.91 31.68 2.60
CA GLY A 345 16.70 32.89 2.37
C GLY A 345 18.21 32.63 2.41
N GLY A 346 18.69 31.83 3.35
CA GLY A 346 20.12 31.52 3.47
C GLY A 346 20.69 30.65 2.34
N GLN A 347 19.84 30.04 1.51
CA GLN A 347 20.25 29.04 0.51
C GLN A 347 19.79 29.40 -0.89
N ASN A 348 18.49 29.56 -1.11
CA ASN A 348 17.88 29.62 -2.44
C ASN A 348 17.31 31.00 -2.79
N LYS A 349 16.57 31.63 -1.86
CA LYS A 349 15.92 32.93 -2.08
C LYS A 349 16.80 34.08 -1.58
N ASN A 350 17.92 34.31 -2.25
CA ASN A 350 18.85 35.41 -1.97
C ASN A 350 19.48 35.97 -3.25
N SER A 351 20.15 37.13 -3.10
CA SER A 351 20.83 37.80 -4.20
C SER A 351 21.98 36.99 -4.80
N HIS A 352 22.66 36.14 -4.02
CA HIS A 352 23.77 35.32 -4.52
C HIS A 352 23.33 34.33 -5.60
N VAL A 353 22.20 33.64 -5.40
CA VAL A 353 21.65 32.70 -6.38
C VAL A 353 21.17 33.44 -7.63
N ILE A 354 20.46 34.56 -7.46
CA ILE A 354 19.97 35.35 -8.59
C ILE A 354 21.14 35.87 -9.43
N HIS A 355 22.15 36.45 -8.80
CA HIS A 355 23.33 36.97 -9.47
C HIS A 355 24.14 35.89 -10.20
N ALA A 356 24.30 34.71 -9.59
CA ALA A 356 24.96 33.58 -10.25
C ALA A 356 24.20 33.16 -11.53
N LEU A 357 22.88 33.04 -11.46
CA LEU A 357 22.03 32.70 -12.61
C LEU A 357 22.12 33.76 -13.71
N MET A 358 22.06 35.05 -13.35
CA MET A 358 22.20 36.15 -14.29
C MET A 358 23.56 36.12 -14.99
N PHE A 359 24.64 35.88 -14.23
CA PHE A 359 25.98 35.78 -14.78
C PHE A 359 26.09 34.65 -15.80
N TRP A 360 25.57 33.46 -15.47
CA TRP A 360 25.58 32.33 -16.42
C TRP A 360 24.75 32.61 -17.67
N LEU A 361 23.57 33.22 -17.51
CA LEU A 361 22.70 33.59 -18.62
C LEU A 361 23.42 34.54 -19.59
N HIS A 362 24.16 35.51 -19.06
CA HIS A 362 24.90 36.48 -19.86
C HIS A 362 26.13 35.89 -20.57
N THR A 363 26.87 35.01 -19.89
CA THR A 363 28.18 34.53 -20.37
C THR A 363 28.13 33.22 -21.15
N SER A 364 27.09 32.40 -20.94
CA SER A 364 27.00 31.05 -21.52
C SER A 364 25.60 30.73 -22.08
N GLY A 365 24.64 31.64 -21.95
CA GLY A 365 23.25 31.46 -22.36
C GLY A 365 22.98 31.85 -23.82
N GLU A 366 23.80 31.46 -24.79
CA GLU A 366 23.58 31.88 -26.20
C GLU A 366 22.19 31.49 -26.73
N LYS A 367 21.67 30.32 -26.31
CA LYS A 367 20.33 29.82 -26.68
C LYS A 367 19.24 30.21 -25.68
N ILE A 368 19.56 30.18 -24.39
CA ILE A 368 18.61 30.46 -23.32
C ILE A 368 18.51 31.97 -23.13
N LYS A 369 17.31 32.52 -23.29
CA LYS A 369 17.04 33.95 -23.19
C LYS A 369 16.49 34.37 -21.83
N GLU A 370 15.89 33.43 -21.11
CA GLU A 370 15.16 33.72 -19.87
C GLU A 370 15.35 32.60 -18.84
N ILE A 371 15.57 32.99 -17.59
CA ILE A 371 15.55 32.08 -16.44
C ILE A 371 14.50 32.60 -15.45
N GLU A 372 13.53 31.75 -15.13
CA GLU A 372 12.48 32.03 -14.17
C GLU A 372 12.65 31.11 -12.95
N ILE A 373 12.67 31.67 -11.75
CA ILE A 373 12.73 30.92 -10.49
C ILE A 373 11.45 31.11 -9.68
N ILE A 374 10.76 30.01 -9.39
CA ILE A 374 9.44 30.00 -8.79
C ILE A 374 9.52 29.39 -7.40
N PHE A 375 9.15 30.19 -6.40
CA PHE A 375 9.16 29.78 -5.01
C PHE A 375 7.77 29.33 -4.52
N PRO A 376 7.69 28.26 -3.73
CA PRO A 376 6.46 27.80 -3.14
C PRO A 376 5.99 28.69 -1.99
N ILE A 377 4.70 28.58 -1.70
CA ILE A 377 4.16 29.03 -0.42
C ILE A 377 4.56 28.07 0.69
N ARG A 378 5.14 28.61 1.76
CA ARG A 378 5.56 27.86 2.94
C ARG A 378 4.43 26.96 3.48
N GLY A 379 4.76 25.70 3.76
CA GLY A 379 3.89 24.74 4.45
C GLY A 379 2.91 23.94 3.57
N HIS A 380 2.80 24.23 2.26
CA HIS A 380 1.91 23.49 1.35
C HIS A 380 2.61 22.89 0.13
N SER A 381 3.92 22.95 0.11
CA SER A 381 4.68 22.68 -1.09
C SER A 381 5.57 21.49 -0.86
N TYR A 382 5.32 20.49 -1.70
CA TYR A 382 6.16 19.32 -1.85
C TYR A 382 6.80 19.47 -3.22
N LEU A 383 8.10 19.59 -3.25
CA LEU A 383 8.92 19.69 -4.45
C LEU A 383 9.20 18.29 -5.02
N PRO A 384 9.47 18.17 -6.33
CA PRO A 384 10.01 16.94 -6.91
C PRO A 384 11.24 16.40 -6.17
N ALA A 385 12.13 17.28 -5.70
CA ALA A 385 13.30 16.91 -4.90
C ALA A 385 12.92 16.21 -3.58
N ASP A 386 11.86 16.66 -2.87
CA ASP A 386 11.35 15.98 -1.67
C ASP A 386 10.99 14.52 -1.92
N ARG A 387 10.43 14.23 -3.10
CA ARG A 387 10.08 12.85 -3.48
C ARG A 387 11.33 12.00 -3.66
N ILE A 388 12.40 12.57 -4.23
CA ILE A 388 13.69 11.91 -4.38
C ILE A 388 14.31 11.66 -2.99
N PHE A 389 14.31 12.66 -2.12
CA PHE A 389 14.78 12.51 -0.73
C PHE A 389 13.99 11.44 0.03
N GLY A 390 12.67 11.36 -0.15
CA GLY A 390 11.85 10.30 0.45
C GLY A 390 12.19 8.89 -0.06
N ARG A 391 12.76 8.74 -1.27
CA ARG A 391 13.30 7.45 -1.75
C ARG A 391 14.64 7.14 -1.08
N ILE A 392 15.53 8.12 -1.01
CA ILE A 392 16.82 8.01 -0.34
C ILE A 392 16.63 7.68 1.14
N GLU A 393 15.74 8.35 1.83
CA GLU A 393 15.51 8.15 3.26
C GLU A 393 15.03 6.71 3.55
N LYS A 394 14.22 6.11 2.66
CA LYS A 394 13.85 4.70 2.77
C LYS A 394 15.06 3.76 2.66
N ILE A 395 16.00 4.06 1.76
CA ILE A 395 17.26 3.30 1.62
C ILE A 395 18.12 3.51 2.87
N LEU A 396 18.26 4.74 3.34
CA LEU A 396 19.05 5.04 4.53
C LEU A 396 18.44 4.37 5.77
N ARG A 397 17.11 4.30 5.92
CA ARG A 397 16.45 3.62 7.05
C ARG A 397 16.76 2.13 7.12
N SER A 398 17.03 1.45 6.01
CA SER A 398 17.47 0.05 6.03
C SER A 398 18.96 -0.13 6.33
N HIS A 399 19.75 0.96 6.38
CA HIS A 399 21.17 0.96 6.71
C HIS A 399 21.38 1.71 8.03
N SER A 400 21.39 0.95 9.12
CA SER A 400 21.52 1.47 10.48
C SER A 400 22.95 1.95 10.81
N LEU A 401 23.95 1.47 10.07
CA LEU A 401 25.36 1.78 10.27
C LEU A 401 25.99 2.26 8.96
N ILE A 402 26.50 3.49 8.93
CA ILE A 402 27.24 4.08 7.80
C ILE A 402 28.47 4.78 8.37
N LYS A 403 29.67 4.29 8.06
CA LYS A 403 30.93 4.74 8.69
C LYS A 403 31.74 5.71 7.83
N THR A 404 31.55 5.68 6.52
CA THR A 404 32.36 6.46 5.56
C THR A 404 31.48 7.28 4.62
N PRO A 405 32.00 8.38 4.05
CA PRO A 405 31.32 9.14 3.00
C PRO A 405 31.05 8.27 1.76
N ASP A 406 32.00 7.41 1.38
CA ASP A 406 31.83 6.50 0.23
C ASP A 406 30.60 5.61 0.35
N ALA A 407 30.33 5.08 1.56
CA ALA A 407 29.14 4.28 1.79
C ALA A 407 27.85 5.11 1.63
N TYR A 408 27.86 6.41 1.96
CA TYR A 408 26.76 7.30 1.62
C TYR A 408 26.63 7.45 0.11
N TRP A 409 27.73 7.77 -0.58
CA TRP A 409 27.73 8.00 -2.03
C TRP A 409 27.21 6.79 -2.80
N GLU A 410 27.66 5.58 -2.46
CA GLU A 410 27.16 4.33 -3.04
C GLU A 410 25.64 4.15 -2.90
N LEU A 411 25.05 4.57 -1.76
CA LEU A 411 23.61 4.50 -1.55
C LEU A 411 22.85 5.55 -2.38
N TYR A 412 23.42 6.74 -2.56
CA TYR A 412 22.84 7.80 -3.39
C TYR A 412 22.94 7.47 -4.88
N THR A 413 24.03 6.83 -5.33
CA THR A 413 24.22 6.36 -6.71
C THR A 413 23.12 5.39 -7.17
N LYS A 414 22.46 4.69 -6.23
CA LYS A 414 21.30 3.82 -6.54
C LYS A 414 20.07 4.61 -7.00
N VAL A 415 20.01 5.92 -6.75
CA VAL A 415 18.88 6.78 -7.09
C VAL A 415 19.22 7.78 -8.18
N GLY A 416 20.46 8.30 -8.21
CA GLY A 416 20.87 9.36 -9.12
C GLY A 416 22.38 9.50 -9.24
N GLU A 417 22.82 10.39 -10.11
CA GLU A 417 24.24 10.75 -10.25
C GLU A 417 24.73 11.46 -8.98
N VAL A 418 25.98 11.22 -8.56
CA VAL A 418 26.58 11.86 -7.38
C VAL A 418 27.86 12.59 -7.80
N ARG A 419 27.93 13.89 -7.51
CA ARG A 419 29.06 14.77 -7.78
C ARG A 419 29.68 15.26 -6.48
N LYS A 420 30.95 14.92 -6.26
CA LYS A 420 31.71 15.18 -5.03
C LYS A 420 32.50 16.47 -5.15
N LEU A 421 32.40 17.34 -4.13
CA LEU A 421 33.14 18.59 -4.10
C LEU A 421 34.66 18.33 -4.05
N GLY A 422 35.41 19.05 -4.88
CA GLY A 422 36.87 18.93 -5.04
C GLY A 422 37.31 17.79 -5.97
N SER A 423 36.38 16.97 -6.46
CA SER A 423 36.66 15.93 -7.46
C SER A 423 35.87 16.15 -8.74
N ASP A 424 34.54 16.22 -8.62
CA ASP A 424 33.65 16.32 -9.77
C ASP A 424 33.22 17.76 -10.05
N TRP A 425 33.18 18.62 -9.02
CA TRP A 425 32.80 20.03 -9.11
C TRP A 425 33.55 20.86 -8.05
N ASN A 426 33.58 22.18 -8.22
CA ASN A 426 34.27 23.12 -7.34
C ASN A 426 33.36 24.25 -6.88
N LEU A 427 33.69 24.85 -5.74
CA LEU A 427 33.03 26.07 -5.28
C LEU A 427 33.48 27.25 -6.14
N LEU A 428 32.54 28.16 -6.36
CA LEU A 428 32.79 29.44 -6.99
C LEU A 428 32.84 30.51 -5.90
N ASP A 429 33.67 31.53 -6.09
CA ASP A 429 33.68 32.69 -5.20
C ASP A 429 32.52 33.65 -5.52
N VAL A 430 31.33 33.24 -5.10
CA VAL A 430 30.08 34.00 -5.29
C VAL A 430 30.08 35.28 -4.44
N LYS A 431 30.90 35.37 -3.38
CA LYS A 431 30.99 36.57 -2.54
C LYS A 431 31.71 37.70 -3.28
N ASN A 432 32.82 37.40 -3.95
CA ASN A 432 33.49 38.39 -4.76
C ASN A 432 32.62 38.86 -5.93
N MET A 433 31.83 37.97 -6.57
CA MET A 433 30.84 38.39 -7.58
C MET A 433 29.87 39.49 -7.08
N LEU A 434 29.46 39.46 -5.81
CA LEU A 434 28.59 40.50 -5.24
C LEU A 434 29.25 41.87 -5.16
N GLN A 435 30.55 41.94 -4.89
CA GLN A 435 31.26 43.22 -4.81
C GLN A 435 31.28 43.92 -6.17
N TRP A 436 31.35 43.13 -7.23
CA TRP A 436 31.39 43.57 -8.62
C TRP A 436 30.01 43.96 -9.16
N LEU A 437 28.99 43.12 -8.95
CA LEU A 437 27.63 43.39 -9.41
C LEU A 437 26.98 44.59 -8.71
N LYS A 438 27.34 44.88 -7.46
CA LYS A 438 26.90 46.11 -6.77
C LYS A 438 27.40 47.40 -7.43
N LYS A 439 28.48 47.34 -8.23
CA LYS A 439 29.09 48.48 -8.91
C LYS A 439 28.55 48.70 -10.32
N VAL A 440 27.78 47.77 -10.86
CA VAL A 440 27.12 47.95 -12.16
C VAL A 440 25.98 48.96 -12.01
N ASN A 441 26.07 50.07 -12.75
CA ASN A 441 25.01 51.09 -12.77
C ASN A 441 23.70 50.43 -13.23
N GLY A 442 22.60 50.64 -12.51
CA GLY A 442 21.29 50.05 -12.83
C GLY A 442 20.93 48.74 -12.11
N ILE A 443 21.86 48.10 -11.38
CA ILE A 443 21.55 46.95 -10.50
C ILE A 443 20.96 47.38 -9.13
N LYS A 444 21.07 48.66 -8.77
CA LYS A 444 20.56 49.20 -7.49
C LYS A 444 19.03 49.24 -7.36
N SER A 445 18.30 48.96 -8.43
CA SER A 445 16.84 48.87 -8.39
C SER A 445 16.39 47.62 -9.13
N LEU A 446 16.01 46.57 -8.39
CA LEU A 446 15.30 45.38 -8.88
C LEU A 446 13.85 45.72 -9.32
N SER A 447 13.67 46.83 -10.04
CA SER A 447 12.46 47.18 -10.76
C SER A 447 12.80 47.09 -12.24
N GLY A 448 12.26 46.07 -12.89
CA GLY A 448 12.68 45.62 -14.21
C GLY A 448 12.75 46.73 -15.26
N GLU A 449 13.86 46.74 -15.99
CA GLU A 449 13.93 47.11 -17.39
C GLU A 449 15.18 46.46 -18.03
N LYS A 450 15.09 46.26 -19.34
CA LYS A 450 15.83 45.30 -20.18
C LYS A 450 17.36 45.45 -20.11
N TRP A 451 18.05 44.34 -19.86
CA TRP A 451 19.50 44.18 -20.03
C TRP A 451 19.76 43.19 -21.15
N ASN A 452 19.81 43.65 -22.39
CA ASN A 452 20.32 42.85 -23.50
C ASN A 452 21.33 43.69 -24.28
N ASN A 453 22.58 43.23 -24.30
CA ASN A 453 23.75 43.77 -25.01
C ASN A 453 24.38 45.04 -24.41
N ASP A 454 24.83 44.99 -23.15
CA ASP A 454 25.67 46.05 -22.58
C ASP A 454 27.18 45.73 -22.75
N PRO A 455 27.92 46.50 -23.58
CA PRO A 455 29.37 46.38 -23.72
C PRO A 455 30.15 46.61 -22.41
N GLU A 456 29.56 47.28 -21.41
CA GLU A 456 30.18 47.51 -20.10
C GLU A 456 30.27 46.24 -19.24
N LEU A 457 29.68 45.11 -19.65
CA LEU A 457 29.73 43.83 -18.92
C LEU A 457 30.74 42.82 -19.50
N ALA A 458 31.42 43.17 -20.61
CA ALA A 458 32.38 42.30 -21.29
C ALA A 458 33.61 41.91 -20.44
N TRP A 459 33.92 42.68 -19.39
CA TRP A 459 35.03 42.42 -18.46
C TRP A 459 34.73 41.35 -17.40
N LEU A 460 33.50 40.82 -17.32
CA LEU A 460 33.12 39.77 -16.34
C LEU A 460 33.61 38.36 -16.73
N VAL A 461 33.99 38.15 -18.00
CA VAL A 461 34.44 36.85 -18.56
C VAL A 461 35.71 36.27 -17.90
N PRO A 462 36.76 37.06 -17.58
CA PRO A 462 38.02 36.53 -17.03
C PRO A 462 37.93 36.00 -15.59
N ILE A 463 36.93 36.41 -14.80
CA ILE A 463 36.80 36.05 -13.37
C ILE A 463 36.60 34.54 -13.16
N PHE A 464 36.11 33.81 -14.17
CA PHE A 464 35.99 32.35 -14.13
C PHE A 464 37.07 31.61 -14.93
N GLU A 465 37.89 32.30 -15.72
CA GLU A 465 39.00 31.69 -16.44
C GLU A 465 40.29 31.66 -15.58
N GLU A 466 40.45 32.59 -14.63
CA GLU A 466 41.64 32.69 -13.77
C GLU A 466 41.66 31.73 -12.56
N GLN A 467 40.59 31.00 -12.23
CA GLN A 467 40.59 30.04 -11.09
C GLN A 467 41.04 28.61 -11.45
N ARG A 468 41.94 28.46 -12.44
CA ARG A 468 42.66 27.20 -12.65
C ARG A 468 43.87 27.01 -11.74
N GLU A 469 44.35 28.05 -11.07
CA GLU A 469 45.50 27.94 -10.17
C GLU A 469 45.29 28.79 -8.91
N ASP A 470 45.49 28.11 -7.78
CA ASP A 470 45.83 28.59 -6.43
C ASP A 470 44.82 29.37 -5.57
N GLY A 471 44.38 28.70 -4.50
CA GLY A 471 44.91 28.98 -3.15
C GLY A 471 44.28 30.13 -2.33
N GLU A 472 43.47 29.71 -1.35
CA GLU A 472 43.16 30.38 -0.06
C GLU A 472 42.30 31.66 -0.04
N ILE A 473 41.15 31.59 0.65
CA ILE A 473 40.39 32.77 1.10
C ILE A 473 39.93 32.58 2.56
N GLU A 474 40.36 33.50 3.43
CA GLU A 474 39.89 33.69 4.80
C GLU A 474 38.47 34.30 4.85
N ALA A 475 37.69 33.86 5.83
CA ALA A 475 36.32 34.31 6.05
C ALA A 475 36.25 35.50 7.02
N ASN A 476 35.37 36.48 6.75
CA ASN A 476 34.67 37.21 7.82
C ASN A 476 33.35 37.88 7.38
N GLU A 477 32.43 37.83 8.35
CA GLU A 477 31.33 38.74 8.72
C GLU A 477 29.97 38.80 7.97
N GLU A 478 28.98 39.00 8.83
CA GLU A 478 27.53 38.77 8.76
C GLU A 478 26.76 39.81 7.93
N CYS A 479 25.56 39.46 7.45
CA CYS A 479 24.62 40.45 6.93
C CYS A 479 23.15 40.06 7.17
N GLU A 480 22.44 40.97 7.86
CA GLU A 480 21.04 40.92 8.23
C GLU A 480 20.11 40.97 7.00
N CYS A 481 19.04 40.16 6.99
CA CYS A 481 18.05 40.12 5.92
C CYS A 481 16.76 40.85 6.33
N ASN A 482 16.36 41.88 5.57
CA ASN A 482 15.02 42.46 5.63
C ASN A 482 14.19 42.07 4.40
N ASP A 483 12.90 41.83 4.66
CA ASP A 483 11.85 41.38 3.75
C ASP A 483 11.64 42.29 2.52
N MET A 484 11.39 41.71 1.33
CA MET A 484 10.33 42.18 0.41
C MET A 484 10.05 41.21 -0.76
N GLU A 485 8.95 41.47 -1.47
CA GLU A 485 8.02 40.56 -2.17
C GLU A 485 8.43 40.12 -3.61
N GLU A 486 7.54 39.33 -4.23
CA GLU A 486 7.62 38.63 -5.52
C GLU A 486 8.35 39.38 -6.65
N VAL A 487 9.29 38.68 -7.33
CA VAL A 487 9.97 39.20 -8.52
C VAL A 487 9.71 38.25 -9.69
N ASN A 488 8.95 38.72 -10.68
CA ASN A 488 8.87 38.11 -12.00
C ASN A 488 9.83 38.88 -12.91
N PHE A 489 10.69 38.17 -13.65
CA PHE A 489 11.58 38.76 -14.65
C PHE A 489 11.03 38.43 -16.04
N ILE A 490 10.87 39.45 -16.91
CA ILE A 490 10.58 39.33 -18.35
C ILE A 490 11.87 39.59 -19.11
#